data_AF-A0A971BMN8-F1
#
_entry.id   AF-A0A971BMN8-F1
#
_cell.length_a   1.000
_cell.length_b   1.000
_cell.length_c   1.000
_cell.angle_alpha   90.00
_cell.angle_beta   90.00
_cell.angle_gamma   90.00
#
_symmetry.space_group_name_H-M   'P 1'
#
loop_
_entity.id
_entity.type
_entity.pdbx_description
1 polymer ?
#
loop_
_entity_poly.entity_id
_entity_poly.type
_entity_poly.pdbx_seq_one_letter_code
_entity_poly.pdbx_strand_id
1 'polypeptide(L)'
;MLTFNTAGESHGKGLVGIIEGMPAGINISLHEINRELERRQQGYGRGGRMQIEKDKVEIISGVRNGVTLGSPISYIIWNQDHENWQDIMGAGQCKEVHSKMVTRPRPGHADLA
;
A
#
# COMPACT_ATOMS: atom_id res chain seq x y z
N MET A 1 16.30 16.57 7.20
CA MET A 1 15.70 15.51 8.04
C MET A 1 14.92 14.61 7.12
N LEU A 2 15.11 13.29 7.21
CA LEU A 2 14.37 12.33 6.39
C LEU A 2 13.01 12.05 7.04
N THR A 3 11.93 12.16 6.29
CA THR A 3 10.56 11.88 6.75
C THR A 3 9.84 10.98 5.75
N PHE A 4 8.87 10.21 6.25
CA PHE A 4 8.00 9.42 5.39
C PHE A 4 6.57 9.39 5.93
N ASN A 5 5.61 9.36 5.02
CA ASN A 5 4.18 9.23 5.30
C ASN A 5 3.61 8.11 4.44
N THR A 6 2.63 7.39 5.00
CA THR A 6 1.91 6.32 4.30
C THR A 6 0.41 6.59 4.34
N ALA A 7 -0.30 6.26 3.28
CA ALA A 7 -1.75 6.39 3.17
C ALA A 7 -2.35 5.18 2.46
N GLY A 8 -3.65 4.95 2.70
CA GLY A 8 -4.44 3.91 2.04
C GLY A 8 -5.01 2.88 3.01
N GLU A 9 -6.11 2.27 2.59
CA GLU A 9 -6.87 1.29 3.36
C GLU A 9 -6.58 -0.13 2.88
N SER A 10 -6.73 -1.09 3.80
CA SER A 10 -6.54 -2.52 3.51
C SER A 10 -7.28 -3.01 2.27
N HIS A 11 -8.50 -2.53 2.01
CA HIS A 11 -9.30 -2.91 0.84
C HIS A 11 -9.59 -1.71 -0.10
N GLY A 12 -8.89 -0.60 0.10
CA GLY A 12 -8.94 0.57 -0.79
C GLY A 12 -8.24 0.29 -2.12
N LYS A 13 -8.19 1.30 -3.01
CA LYS A 13 -7.64 1.14 -4.36
C LYS A 13 -6.14 0.78 -4.37
N GLY A 14 -5.39 1.31 -3.43
CA GLY A 14 -3.96 1.05 -3.28
C GLY A 14 -3.40 1.79 -2.09
N LEU A 15 -2.12 1.54 -1.83
CA LEU A 15 -1.33 2.14 -0.75
C LEU A 15 -0.37 3.15 -1.36
N VAL A 16 -0.27 4.32 -0.74
CA VAL A 16 0.63 5.41 -1.18
C VAL A 16 1.67 5.65 -0.12
N GLY A 17 2.90 5.90 -0.55
CA GLY A 17 3.96 6.40 0.33
C GLY A 17 4.60 7.66 -0.25
N ILE A 18 4.98 8.57 0.64
CA ILE A 18 5.73 9.78 0.31
C ILE A 18 6.95 9.83 1.22
N ILE A 19 8.14 9.99 0.63
CA ILE A 19 9.41 10.12 1.33
C ILE A 19 10.02 11.48 0.97
N GLU A 20 10.35 12.28 1.99
CA GLU A 20 10.91 13.62 1.83
C GLU A 20 12.26 13.75 2.54
N GLY A 21 13.10 14.66 2.04
CA GLY A 21 14.44 14.90 2.58
C GLY A 21 15.49 13.85 2.16
N MET A 22 15.17 13.01 1.17
CA MET A 22 16.14 12.09 0.56
C MET A 22 17.12 12.87 -0.32
N PRO A 23 18.45 12.72 -0.18
CA PRO A 23 19.41 13.37 -1.06
C PRO A 23 19.26 12.95 -2.52
N ALA A 24 19.66 13.82 -3.45
CA ALA A 24 19.81 13.48 -4.86
C ALA A 24 21.02 12.57 -5.10
N GLY A 25 21.01 11.78 -6.18
CA GLY A 25 22.15 10.96 -6.59
C GLY A 25 22.20 9.57 -5.99
N ILE A 26 21.16 9.14 -5.27
CA ILE A 26 21.09 7.80 -4.66
C ILE A 26 20.44 6.84 -5.65
N ASN A 27 21.08 5.69 -5.89
CA ASN A 27 20.55 4.66 -6.77
C ASN A 27 19.35 3.95 -6.11
N ILE A 28 18.30 3.76 -6.89
CA ILE A 28 17.07 3.07 -6.53
C ILE A 28 16.86 1.91 -7.49
N SER A 29 16.70 0.71 -6.93
CA SER A 29 16.39 -0.50 -7.68
C SER A 29 14.94 -0.91 -7.46
N LEU A 30 14.13 -0.80 -8.51
CA LEU A 30 12.75 -1.32 -8.50
C LEU A 30 12.72 -2.83 -8.26
N HIS A 31 13.72 -3.56 -8.75
CA HIS A 31 13.84 -5.00 -8.52
C HIS A 31 14.02 -5.31 -7.03
N GLU A 32 14.89 -4.59 -6.33
CA GLU A 32 15.10 -4.80 -4.90
C GLU A 32 13.86 -4.46 -4.08
N ILE A 33 13.19 -3.35 -4.39
CA ILE A 33 11.95 -2.98 -3.71
C ILE A 33 10.88 -4.05 -3.90
N ASN A 34 10.67 -4.52 -5.14
CA ASN A 34 9.69 -5.56 -5.43
C ASN A 34 10.06 -6.91 -4.81
N ARG A 35 11.34 -7.25 -4.70
CA ARG A 35 11.80 -8.43 -3.96
C ARG A 35 11.44 -8.32 -2.48
N GLU A 36 11.60 -7.16 -1.86
CA GLU A 36 11.20 -6.95 -0.46
C GLU A 36 9.69 -7.04 -0.27
N LEU A 37 8.90 -6.54 -1.22
CA LEU A 37 7.45 -6.72 -1.23
C LEU A 37 7.05 -8.19 -1.34
N GLU A 38 7.67 -8.95 -2.25
CA GLU A 38 7.44 -10.39 -2.39
C GLU A 38 7.81 -11.14 -1.10
N ARG A 39 8.98 -10.85 -0.52
CA ARG A 39 9.42 -11.44 0.75
C ARG A 39 8.39 -11.22 1.87
N ARG A 40 7.76 -10.04 1.92
CA ARG A 40 6.72 -9.71 2.91
C ARG A 40 5.49 -10.60 2.78
N GLN A 41 5.14 -10.99 1.56
CA GLN A 41 3.99 -11.85 1.26
C GLN A 41 4.24 -13.33 1.62
N GLN A 42 5.50 -13.75 1.75
CA GLN A 42 5.88 -15.12 2.11
C GLN A 42 5.82 -15.40 3.63
N GLY A 43 5.84 -16.69 3.97
CA GLY A 43 5.95 -17.20 5.35
C GLY A 43 4.86 -18.20 5.72
N TYR A 44 5.22 -19.23 6.49
CA TYR A 44 4.26 -20.21 7.01
C TYR A 44 3.20 -19.50 7.88
N GLY A 45 1.93 -19.82 7.66
CA GLY A 45 0.81 -19.22 8.39
C GLY A 45 0.30 -17.88 7.82
N ARG A 46 0.85 -17.40 6.68
CA ARG A 46 0.25 -16.26 5.96
C ARG A 46 -1.13 -16.62 5.41
N GLY A 47 -2.08 -15.70 5.56
CA GLY A 47 -3.48 -15.91 5.17
C GLY A 47 -3.72 -15.85 3.65
N GLY A 48 -4.94 -16.24 3.24
CA GLY A 48 -5.33 -16.37 1.83
C GLY A 48 -5.16 -15.10 0.99
N ARG A 49 -5.23 -13.91 1.59
CA ARG A 49 -5.01 -12.64 0.86
C ARG A 49 -3.66 -12.58 0.15
N MET A 50 -2.60 -13.11 0.76
CA MET A 50 -1.26 -13.12 0.14
C MET A 50 -1.15 -14.08 -1.06
N GLN A 51 -2.16 -14.92 -1.31
CA GLN A 51 -2.26 -15.73 -2.52
C GLN A 51 -2.90 -14.96 -3.69
N ILE A 52 -3.67 -13.91 -3.38
CA ILE A 52 -4.35 -13.06 -4.36
C ILE A 52 -3.42 -11.90 -4.76
N GLU A 53 -2.89 -11.17 -3.78
CA GLU A 53 -2.09 -9.98 -4.01
C GLU A 53 -0.76 -10.29 -4.69
N LYS A 54 -0.36 -9.47 -5.67
CA LYS A 54 1.00 -9.48 -6.23
C LYS A 54 1.55 -8.06 -6.19
N ASP A 55 1.98 -7.67 -4.99
CA ASP A 55 2.38 -6.30 -4.71
C ASP A 55 3.56 -5.90 -5.60
N LYS A 56 3.42 -4.77 -6.29
CA LYS A 56 4.49 -4.12 -7.03
C LYS A 56 4.46 -2.63 -6.77
N VAL A 57 5.64 -2.06 -6.61
CA VAL A 57 5.79 -0.61 -6.49
C VAL A 57 5.72 0.04 -7.87
N GLU A 58 4.96 1.12 -7.95
CA GLU A 58 4.98 2.07 -9.06
C GLU A 58 5.46 3.42 -8.51
N ILE A 59 6.61 3.89 -8.99
CA ILE A 59 7.15 5.19 -8.58
C ILE A 59 6.52 6.29 -9.42
N ILE A 60 5.96 7.29 -8.73
CA ILE A 60 5.24 8.42 -9.33
C ILE A 60 6.13 9.66 -9.43
N SER A 61 7.01 9.91 -8.44
CA SER A 61 7.89 11.09 -8.44
C SER A 61 9.24 10.84 -7.75
N GLY A 62 10.16 11.80 -7.87
CA GLY A 62 11.39 11.86 -7.08
C GLY A 62 12.54 10.96 -7.54
N VAL A 63 12.30 10.09 -8.54
CA VAL A 63 13.32 9.20 -9.13
C VAL A 63 13.30 9.34 -10.64
N ARG A 64 14.48 9.45 -11.25
CA ARG A 64 14.67 9.43 -12.70
C ARG A 64 15.90 8.60 -13.05
N ASN A 65 15.77 7.72 -14.05
CA ASN A 65 16.84 6.81 -14.45
C ASN A 65 17.41 5.96 -13.30
N GLY A 66 16.53 5.54 -12.37
CA GLY A 66 16.96 4.77 -11.19
C GLY A 66 17.76 5.59 -10.17
N VAL A 67 17.71 6.93 -10.21
CA VAL A 67 18.44 7.80 -9.28
C VAL A 67 17.50 8.82 -8.66
N THR A 68 17.64 9.07 -7.36
CA THR A 68 16.87 10.09 -6.64
C THR A 68 17.22 11.50 -7.11
N LEU A 69 16.22 12.38 -7.13
CA LEU A 69 16.36 13.76 -7.58
C LEU A 69 16.49 14.79 -6.45
N GLY A 70 16.33 14.37 -5.19
CA GLY A 70 16.25 15.28 -4.04
C GLY A 70 14.85 15.84 -3.78
N SER A 71 13.95 15.78 -4.77
CA SER A 71 12.52 16.06 -4.60
C SER A 71 11.79 14.89 -3.90
N PRO A 72 10.58 15.12 -3.35
CA PRO A 72 9.79 14.07 -2.73
C PRO A 72 9.61 12.86 -3.63
N ILE A 73 9.89 11.68 -3.08
CA ILE A 73 9.65 10.40 -3.74
C ILE A 73 8.26 9.95 -3.35
N SER A 74 7.38 9.79 -4.34
CA SER A 74 6.05 9.22 -4.15
C SER A 74 5.91 7.92 -4.93
N TYR A 75 5.19 6.98 -4.35
CA TYR A 75 4.92 5.68 -4.98
C TYR A 75 3.53 5.18 -4.61
N ILE A 76 3.02 4.25 -5.42
CA ILE A 76 1.78 3.53 -5.19
C ILE A 76 2.02 2.02 -5.27
N ILE A 77 1.29 1.26 -4.45
CA ILE A 77 1.17 -0.19 -4.51
C ILE A 77 -0.32 -0.50 -4.65
N TRP A 78 -0.72 -1.10 -5.77
CA TRP A 78 -2.13 -1.38 -6.05
C TRP A 78 -2.62 -2.61 -5.28
N ASN A 79 -3.82 -2.53 -4.71
CA ASN A 79 -4.49 -3.68 -4.11
C ASN A 79 -5.28 -4.41 -5.20
N GLN A 80 -4.93 -5.66 -5.50
CA GLN A 80 -5.69 -6.47 -6.46
C GLN A 80 -7.06 -6.84 -5.94
N ASP A 81 -7.17 -7.08 -4.63
CA ASP A 81 -8.46 -7.43 -4.01
C ASP A 81 -9.48 -6.28 -4.10
N HIS A 82 -9.07 -5.04 -4.42
CA HIS A 82 -9.98 -3.91 -4.52
C HIS A 82 -11.16 -4.16 -5.47
N GLU A 83 -11.01 -4.99 -6.51
CA GLU A 83 -12.10 -5.41 -7.39
C GLU A 83 -13.31 -5.97 -6.61
N ASN A 84 -13.08 -6.70 -5.53
CA ASN A 84 -14.12 -7.28 -4.65
C ASN A 84 -14.70 -6.28 -3.64
N TRP A 85 -14.18 -5.05 -3.63
CA TRP A 85 -14.50 -4.01 -2.64
C TRP A 85 -14.85 -2.66 -3.27
N GLN A 86 -14.94 -2.55 -4.60
CA GLN A 86 -15.16 -1.27 -5.30
C GLN A 86 -16.44 -0.55 -4.83
N ASP A 87 -17.53 -1.28 -4.59
CA ASP A 87 -18.78 -0.67 -4.12
C ASP A 87 -18.68 -0.16 -2.67
N ILE A 88 -17.98 -0.90 -1.80
CA ILE A 88 -17.95 -0.65 -0.34
C ILE A 88 -16.84 0.33 0.04
N MET A 89 -15.68 0.21 -0.60
CA MET A 89 -14.45 0.99 -0.33
C MET A 89 -14.16 2.02 -1.44
N GLY A 90 -15.04 2.14 -2.43
CA GLY A 90 -14.93 3.18 -3.45
C GLY A 90 -15.13 4.56 -2.86
N ALA A 91 -14.48 5.58 -3.43
CA ALA A 91 -14.61 6.97 -2.98
C ALA A 91 -15.99 7.61 -3.31
N GLY A 92 -16.82 6.91 -4.10
CA GLY A 92 -18.16 7.35 -4.48
C GLY A 92 -19.23 6.98 -3.45
N GLN A 93 -20.49 7.13 -3.85
CA GLN A 93 -21.61 6.65 -3.04
C GLN A 93 -21.72 5.13 -3.09
N CYS A 94 -21.75 4.49 -1.93
CA CYS A 94 -21.95 3.06 -1.78
C CYS A 94 -23.45 2.73 -1.69
N LYS A 95 -23.90 1.73 -2.44
CA LYS A 95 -25.31 1.31 -2.43
C LYS A 95 -25.66 0.46 -1.20
N GLU A 96 -24.72 -0.35 -0.73
CA GLU A 96 -24.92 -1.29 0.38
C GLU A 96 -23.90 -1.09 1.51
N VAL A 97 -23.89 0.11 2.10
CA VAL A 97 -22.94 0.54 3.15
C VAL A 97 -22.87 -0.44 4.34
N HIS A 98 -23.98 -1.11 4.64
CA HIS A 98 -24.08 -2.00 5.81
C HIS A 98 -23.66 -3.46 5.54
N SER A 99 -23.46 -3.84 4.27
CA SER A 99 -23.24 -5.25 3.88
C SER A 99 -22.02 -5.90 4.53
N LYS A 100 -20.99 -5.12 4.88
CA LYS A 100 -19.75 -5.58 5.54
C LYS A 100 -19.45 -4.83 6.83
N MET A 101 -20.48 -4.33 7.51
CA MET A 101 -20.32 -3.63 8.78
C MET A 101 -19.85 -4.57 9.90
N VAL A 102 -18.82 -4.15 10.64
CA VAL A 102 -18.31 -4.86 11.82
C VAL A 102 -18.96 -4.28 13.07
N THR A 103 -19.80 -5.06 13.76
CA THR A 103 -20.52 -4.65 14.97
C THR A 103 -20.00 -5.31 16.25
N ARG A 104 -19.10 -6.28 16.12
CA ARG A 104 -18.52 -7.05 17.23
C ARG A 104 -17.00 -6.85 17.20
N PRO A 105 -16.42 -6.06 18.11
CA PRO A 105 -15.00 -5.77 18.10
C PRO A 105 -14.19 -7.04 18.38
N ARG A 106 -13.10 -7.24 17.65
CA ARG A 106 -12.22 -8.40 17.82
C ARG A 106 -11.22 -8.13 18.95
N PRO A 107 -11.08 -9.04 19.95
CA PRO A 107 -10.05 -8.91 20.97
C PRO A 107 -8.65 -8.79 20.37
N GLY A 108 -7.86 -7.82 20.85
CA GLY A 108 -6.51 -7.55 20.35
C GLY A 108 -6.44 -6.71 19.07
N HIS A 109 -7.58 -6.25 18.53
CA HIS A 109 -7.65 -5.33 17.40
C HIS A 109 -8.09 -3.92 17.82
N ALA A 110 -7.91 -2.97 16.91
CA ALA A 110 -8.27 -1.56 17.10
C ALA A 110 -9.78 -1.27 16.99
N ASP A 111 -10.64 -2.29 16.84
CA ASP A 111 -12.05 -2.10 16.48
C ASP A 111 -12.86 -1.32 17.54
N LEU A 112 -12.45 -1.35 18.82
CA LEU A 112 -13.16 -0.71 19.94
C LEU A 112 -12.54 0.61 20.43
N ALA A 113 -11.24 0.78 20.22
CA ALA A 113 -10.41 1.73 20.98
C ALA A 113 -10.37 3.14 20.38
#